data_AF-A0A1N6YJW2-F1
#
_entry.id   AF-A0A1N6YJW2-F1
#
_cell.length_a   1.000
_cell.length_b   1.000
_cell.length_c   1.000
_cell.angle_alpha   90.00
_cell.angle_beta   90.00
_cell.angle_gamma   90.00
#
_symmetry.space_group_name_H-M   'P 1'
#
loop_
_entity.id
_entity.type
_entity.pdbx_description
1 polymer ?
#
loop_
_entity_poly.entity_id
_entity_poly.type
_entity_poly.pdbx_seq_one_letter_code
_entity_poly.pdbx_strand_id
1 'polypeptide(L)'
;MAAKKKPAPKRGASRYQPPAKQPIPGWLWMAIGLTVGAFIVFLMKLEPGQGDDVKRVRQEQQKATRIAEANKTPPSPTQPVKPKYDFYTLLPESEVIVPPDAVPEKTLPTPQVPTTPVTPAEAAKIDTARAQAALAGITPPPAPPVQKAAPVTKFFLQAGSFRKEADADKVRAQIILLGQSVAVESGTVKEETWYRVLVGPFSNREELTKAQKQLAGSGFSNLLLQQRQSR
;
A
#
# COMPACT_ATOMS: atom_id res chain seq x y z
N MET A 1 9.87 92.50 -70.35
CA MET A 1 10.73 91.45 -69.76
C MET A 1 10.41 91.36 -68.28
N ALA A 2 9.81 90.26 -67.80
CA ALA A 2 9.53 90.07 -66.37
C ALA A 2 9.72 88.58 -66.01
N ALA A 3 10.62 88.35 -65.06
CA ALA A 3 11.15 87.04 -64.68
C ALA A 3 10.14 86.22 -63.86
N LYS A 4 9.88 84.96 -64.26
CA LYS A 4 9.17 83.96 -63.44
C LYS A 4 10.18 83.18 -62.60
N LYS A 5 10.29 83.51 -61.32
CA LYS A 5 11.03 82.73 -60.30
C LYS A 5 10.23 81.46 -59.97
N LYS A 6 10.89 80.29 -60.02
CA LYS A 6 10.34 79.00 -59.57
C LYS A 6 10.43 78.88 -58.03
N PRO A 7 9.45 78.31 -57.32
CA PRO A 7 9.52 78.16 -55.88
C PRO A 7 10.45 76.99 -55.47
N ALA A 8 11.16 77.18 -54.36
CA ALA A 8 12.13 76.22 -53.81
C ALA A 8 11.44 74.98 -53.19
N PRO A 9 12.06 73.79 -53.24
CA PRO A 9 11.49 72.59 -52.62
C PRO A 9 11.62 72.66 -51.09
N LYS A 10 10.49 72.67 -50.39
CA LYS A 10 10.44 72.52 -48.92
C LYS A 10 10.79 71.06 -48.58
N ARG A 11 11.96 70.86 -47.96
CA ARG A 11 12.34 69.59 -47.33
C ARG A 11 11.36 69.29 -46.19
N GLY A 12 10.46 68.34 -46.42
CA GLY A 12 9.54 67.83 -45.41
C GLY A 12 10.26 66.91 -44.44
N ALA A 13 10.10 67.14 -43.14
CA ALA A 13 10.54 66.23 -42.09
C ALA A 13 9.85 64.88 -42.26
N SER A 14 10.63 63.79 -42.29
CA SER A 14 10.15 62.42 -42.27
C SER A 14 9.40 62.18 -40.95
N ARG A 15 8.08 62.35 -40.95
CA ARG A 15 7.22 61.86 -39.87
C ARG A 15 7.25 60.34 -39.92
N TYR A 16 7.80 59.73 -38.87
CA TYR A 16 7.65 58.30 -38.61
C TYR A 16 6.16 57.98 -38.43
N GLN A 17 5.60 57.20 -39.35
CA GLN A 17 4.28 56.60 -39.19
C GLN A 17 4.47 55.20 -38.54
N PRO A 18 3.88 54.93 -37.38
CA PRO A 18 3.93 53.59 -36.79
C PRO A 18 3.17 52.61 -37.69
N PRO A 19 3.68 51.38 -37.89
CA PRO A 19 3.03 50.39 -38.74
C PRO A 19 1.65 50.04 -38.18
N ALA A 20 0.64 50.07 -39.05
CA ALA A 20 -0.73 49.73 -38.69
C ALA A 20 -0.82 48.28 -38.24
N LYS A 21 -1.22 48.05 -36.98
CA LYS A 21 -1.52 46.71 -36.46
C LYS A 21 -2.77 46.21 -37.18
N GLN A 22 -2.64 45.09 -37.90
CA GLN A 22 -3.80 44.46 -38.54
C GLN A 22 -4.74 43.92 -37.45
N PRO A 23 -6.04 44.28 -37.48
CA PRO A 23 -6.99 43.74 -36.53
C PRO A 23 -7.14 42.24 -36.80
N ILE A 24 -7.04 41.46 -35.73
CA ILE A 24 -7.21 40.01 -35.81
C ILE A 24 -8.62 39.71 -36.36
N PRO A 25 -8.75 38.88 -37.42
CA PRO A 25 -10.05 38.56 -38.00
C PRO A 25 -10.94 37.87 -36.95
N GLY A 26 -12.21 38.28 -36.87
CA GLY A 26 -13.15 37.81 -35.83
C GLY A 26 -13.34 36.29 -35.78
N TRP A 27 -13.10 35.59 -36.90
CA TRP A 27 -13.08 34.12 -36.94
C TRP A 27 -11.95 33.53 -36.07
N LEU A 28 -10.80 34.18 -35.92
CA LEU A 28 -9.73 33.67 -35.06
C LEU A 28 -10.17 33.64 -33.59
N TRP A 29 -11.00 34.59 -33.17
CA TRP A 29 -11.64 34.58 -31.84
C TRP A 29 -12.60 33.39 -31.66
N MET A 30 -13.38 33.07 -32.70
CA MET A 30 -14.24 31.86 -32.73
C MET A 30 -13.40 30.57 -32.65
N ALA A 31 -12.30 30.49 -33.41
CA ALA A 31 -11.41 29.33 -33.38
C ALA A 31 -10.78 29.13 -32.00
N ILE A 32 -10.30 30.22 -31.38
CA ILE A 32 -9.74 30.18 -30.01
C ILE A 32 -10.81 29.75 -29.01
N GLY A 33 -12.01 30.34 -29.03
CA GLY A 33 -13.10 29.97 -28.14
C GLY A 33 -13.50 28.50 -28.27
N LEU A 34 -13.59 27.98 -29.50
CA LEU A 34 -13.91 26.58 -29.77
C LEU A 34 -12.81 25.64 -29.26
N THR A 35 -11.53 25.97 -29.47
CA THR A 35 -10.43 25.15 -28.95
C THR A 35 -10.40 25.11 -27.42
N VAL A 36 -10.61 26.25 -26.75
CA VAL A 36 -10.66 26.30 -25.28
C VAL A 36 -11.88 25.54 -24.74
N GLY A 37 -13.06 25.70 -25.35
CA GLY A 37 -14.26 24.97 -24.95
C GLY A 37 -14.13 23.46 -25.13
N ALA A 38 -13.62 23.02 -26.28
CA ALA A 38 -13.35 21.60 -26.53
C ALA A 38 -12.31 21.03 -25.54
N PHE A 39 -11.29 21.81 -25.18
CA PHE A 39 -10.29 21.41 -24.19
C PHE A 39 -10.87 21.26 -22.78
N ILE A 40 -11.76 22.15 -22.35
CA ILE A 40 -12.44 22.04 -21.04
C ILE A 40 -13.35 20.80 -21.00
N VAL A 41 -14.13 20.54 -22.06
CA VAL A 41 -14.96 19.33 -22.17
C VAL A 41 -14.08 18.08 -22.19
N PHE A 42 -12.93 18.13 -22.86
CA PHE A 42 -11.95 17.05 -22.89
C PHE A 42 -11.32 16.78 -21.51
N LEU A 43 -11.05 17.82 -20.71
CA LEU A 43 -10.61 17.68 -19.32
C LEU A 43 -11.68 17.00 -18.46
N MET A 44 -12.94 17.44 -18.53
CA MET A 44 -14.03 16.74 -17.82
C MET A 44 -14.18 15.27 -18.26
N LYS A 45 -13.83 14.96 -19.51
CA LYS A 45 -13.86 13.59 -20.04
C LYS A 45 -12.63 12.75 -19.66
N LEU A 46 -11.58 13.37 -19.14
CA LEU A 46 -10.38 12.74 -18.57
C LEU A 46 -10.45 12.58 -17.04
N GLU A 47 -11.55 12.99 -16.40
CA GLU A 47 -11.80 12.81 -14.96
C GLU A 47 -12.84 11.70 -14.67
N PRO A 48 -12.49 10.41 -14.80
CA PRO A 48 -13.26 9.34 -14.19
C PRO A 48 -12.83 9.22 -12.72
N GLY A 49 -13.44 10.00 -11.82
CA GLY A 49 -13.15 9.85 -10.39
C GLY A 49 -13.80 10.80 -9.39
N GLN A 50 -14.80 11.61 -9.77
CA GLN A 50 -15.41 12.57 -8.85
C GLN A 50 -16.92 12.74 -9.11
N GLY A 51 -17.65 11.63 -9.26
CA GLY A 51 -19.09 11.63 -9.56
C GLY A 51 -20.00 11.19 -8.41
N ASP A 52 -19.53 10.30 -7.54
CA ASP A 52 -20.42 9.63 -6.57
C ASP A 52 -20.28 10.15 -5.13
N ASP A 53 -19.13 10.69 -4.74
CA ASP A 53 -18.91 11.14 -3.36
C ASP A 53 -19.61 12.48 -3.05
N VAL A 54 -19.63 13.44 -3.98
CA VAL A 54 -20.30 14.73 -3.77
C VAL A 54 -21.82 14.58 -3.73
N LYS A 55 -22.38 13.61 -4.47
CA LYS A 55 -23.82 13.36 -4.51
C LYS A 55 -24.30 12.62 -3.25
N ARG A 56 -23.51 11.68 -2.72
CA ARG A 56 -23.78 11.04 -1.41
C ARG A 56 -23.70 12.04 -0.27
N VAL A 57 -22.66 12.87 -0.18
CA VAL A 57 -22.53 13.86 0.90
C VAL A 57 -23.68 14.87 0.91
N ARG A 58 -24.13 15.36 -0.27
CA ARG A 58 -25.28 16.27 -0.37
C ARG A 58 -26.60 15.59 -0.02
N GLN A 59 -26.75 14.32 -0.40
CA GLN A 59 -27.94 13.51 -0.10
C GLN A 59 -27.98 13.09 1.38
N GLU A 60 -26.83 12.89 2.03
CA GLU A 60 -26.68 12.66 3.46
C GLU A 60 -26.94 13.93 4.28
N GLN A 61 -26.49 15.11 3.82
CA GLN A 61 -26.81 16.39 4.46
C GLN A 61 -28.30 16.74 4.38
N GLN A 62 -28.97 16.43 3.27
CA GLN A 62 -30.42 16.59 3.14
C GLN A 62 -31.21 15.55 3.96
N LYS A 63 -30.68 14.33 4.13
CA LYS A 63 -31.26 13.35 5.06
C LYS A 63 -31.10 13.79 6.51
N ALA A 64 -29.91 14.29 6.89
CA ALA A 64 -29.63 14.75 8.24
C ALA A 64 -30.49 15.96 8.66
N THR A 65 -30.76 16.90 7.74
CA THR A 65 -31.67 18.03 8.01
C THR A 65 -33.12 17.60 8.13
N ARG A 66 -33.60 16.65 7.32
CA ARG A 66 -34.97 16.08 7.47
C ARG A 66 -35.14 15.23 8.73
N ILE A 67 -34.10 14.53 9.17
CA ILE A 67 -34.13 13.73 10.41
C ILE A 67 -34.03 14.64 11.65
N ALA A 68 -33.32 15.77 11.57
CA ALA A 68 -33.25 16.75 12.64
C ALA A 68 -34.57 17.51 12.84
N GLU A 69 -35.34 17.74 11.77
CA GLU A 69 -36.67 18.38 11.84
C GLU A 69 -37.76 17.42 12.33
N ALA A 70 -37.60 16.12 12.11
CA ALA A 70 -38.53 15.07 12.56
C ALA A 70 -38.38 14.67 14.04
N ASN A 71 -37.37 15.18 14.76
CA ASN A 71 -37.08 14.80 16.15
C ASN A 71 -37.60 15.81 17.19
N LYS A 72 -38.54 16.69 16.80
CA LYS A 72 -39.27 17.61 17.71
C LYS A 72 -40.70 17.12 18.02
N THR A 73 -40.87 15.83 18.31
CA THR A 73 -42.13 15.29 18.86
C THR A 73 -41.84 14.17 19.87
N PRO A 74 -42.44 14.15 21.08
CA PRO A 74 -42.10 13.20 22.15
C PRO A 74 -42.51 11.74 21.85
N PRO A 75 -41.88 10.74 22.52
CA PRO A 75 -41.72 9.37 22.01
C PRO A 75 -42.85 8.41 22.43
N SER A 76 -43.10 7.40 21.60
CA SER A 76 -43.85 6.19 21.98
C SER A 76 -42.92 4.96 21.81
N PRO A 77 -42.94 4.00 22.74
CA PRO A 77 -41.84 3.04 22.92
C PRO A 77 -42.02 1.83 21.99
N THR A 78 -41.00 1.49 21.23
CA THR A 78 -40.90 0.16 20.61
C THR A 78 -39.47 -0.34 20.72
N GLN A 79 -39.39 -1.59 21.15
CA GLN A 79 -38.30 -2.24 21.86
C GLN A 79 -37.10 -2.56 20.94
N PRO A 80 -35.85 -2.49 21.44
CA PRO A 80 -34.68 -2.87 20.68
C PRO A 80 -34.41 -4.38 20.81
N VAL A 81 -34.56 -5.12 19.72
CA VAL A 81 -34.04 -6.49 19.63
C VAL A 81 -32.54 -6.41 19.37
N LYS A 82 -31.73 -6.62 20.41
CA LYS A 82 -30.29 -6.88 20.30
C LYS A 82 -30.08 -8.40 20.13
N PRO A 83 -29.31 -8.88 19.15
CA PRO A 83 -28.81 -10.24 19.22
C PRO A 83 -27.76 -10.32 20.34
N LYS A 84 -28.08 -11.04 21.41
CA LYS A 84 -27.13 -11.47 22.44
C LYS A 84 -26.32 -12.63 21.86
N TYR A 85 -25.01 -12.47 21.80
CA TYR A 85 -24.08 -13.52 21.42
C TYR A 85 -23.65 -14.24 22.70
N ASP A 86 -24.05 -15.49 22.85
CA ASP A 86 -23.61 -16.40 23.91
C ASP A 86 -22.23 -16.97 23.53
N PHE A 87 -21.16 -16.38 24.08
CA PHE A 87 -19.77 -16.81 23.84
C PHE A 87 -19.06 -17.40 25.07
N TYR A 88 -19.75 -17.55 26.21
CA TYR A 88 -19.16 -18.11 27.44
C TYR A 88 -19.91 -19.34 27.94
N THR A 89 -20.26 -20.22 27.01
CA THR A 89 -20.55 -21.60 27.36
C THR A 89 -19.61 -22.47 26.53
N LEU A 90 -18.88 -23.33 27.21
CA LEU A 90 -17.92 -24.31 26.68
C LEU A 90 -16.49 -23.80 26.45
N LEU A 91 -15.83 -23.42 27.55
CA LEU A 91 -14.44 -23.87 27.74
C LEU A 91 -14.39 -24.77 28.98
N PRO A 92 -14.70 -26.08 28.85
CA PRO A 92 -14.40 -27.05 29.89
C PRO A 92 -12.89 -27.31 29.89
N GLU A 93 -12.29 -27.08 31.05
CA GLU A 93 -11.19 -27.84 31.65
C GLU A 93 -9.92 -28.12 30.84
N SER A 94 -8.81 -27.52 31.28
CA SER A 94 -7.56 -28.25 31.54
C SER A 94 -6.65 -27.39 32.44
N GLU A 95 -7.00 -27.32 33.72
CA GLU A 95 -6.06 -26.91 34.75
C GLU A 95 -5.03 -28.05 34.88
N VAL A 96 -3.84 -27.81 34.31
CA VAL A 96 -2.70 -28.70 34.44
C VAL A 96 -2.12 -28.49 35.84
N ILE A 97 -2.26 -29.52 36.67
CA ILE A 97 -1.60 -29.67 37.96
C ILE A 97 -0.10 -29.40 37.78
N VAL A 98 0.38 -28.33 38.42
CA VAL A 98 1.79 -28.11 38.73
C VAL A 98 2.06 -28.76 40.09
N PRO A 99 2.86 -29.82 40.20
CA PRO A 99 3.40 -30.26 41.48
C PRO A 99 4.34 -29.17 42.03
N PRO A 100 4.10 -28.62 43.23
CA PRO A 100 5.04 -27.75 43.90
C PRO A 100 5.95 -28.60 44.79
N ASP A 101 7.08 -29.07 44.27
CA ASP A 101 8.22 -29.49 45.12
C ASP A 101 9.46 -29.78 44.26
N ALA A 102 10.29 -28.76 44.11
CA ALA A 102 11.76 -28.84 44.00
C ALA A 102 12.31 -27.42 43.84
N VAL A 103 12.48 -26.73 44.97
CA VAL A 103 13.32 -25.53 45.03
C VAL A 103 14.79 -25.91 44.71
N PRO A 104 15.52 -24.98 44.08
CA PRO A 104 16.73 -25.22 43.32
C PRO A 104 17.99 -25.09 44.18
N GLU A 105 19.01 -25.92 43.95
CA GLU A 105 20.41 -25.49 44.09
C GLU A 105 21.37 -26.58 43.60
N LYS A 106 21.95 -26.41 42.41
CA LYS A 106 23.40 -26.44 42.28
C LYS A 106 23.87 -25.82 40.96
N THR A 107 24.39 -24.62 41.13
CA THR A 107 25.50 -23.98 40.43
C THR A 107 26.42 -24.95 39.68
N LEU A 108 26.74 -24.65 38.41
CA LEU A 108 28.09 -24.39 37.87
C LEU A 108 28.08 -24.31 36.32
N PRO A 109 29.08 -23.66 35.70
CA PRO A 109 28.93 -22.83 34.52
C PRO A 109 29.19 -23.53 33.16
N THR A 110 28.58 -22.91 32.14
CA THR A 110 28.88 -22.82 30.68
C THR A 110 30.06 -23.65 30.15
N PRO A 111 29.93 -24.33 28.99
CA PRO A 111 30.23 -23.62 27.73
C PRO A 111 29.21 -23.76 26.59
N GLN A 112 29.14 -22.67 25.84
CA GLN A 112 28.46 -22.44 24.57
C GLN A 112 28.81 -23.53 23.55
N VAL A 113 27.80 -24.03 22.81
CA VAL A 113 28.04 -24.75 21.55
C VAL A 113 27.52 -23.88 20.39
N PRO A 114 28.41 -23.39 19.51
CA PRO A 114 28.05 -22.56 18.37
C PRO A 114 27.25 -23.33 17.32
N THR A 115 26.24 -22.67 16.78
CA THR A 115 25.49 -23.08 15.58
C THR A 115 26.39 -23.03 14.35
N THR A 116 26.78 -24.19 13.83
CA THR A 116 27.31 -24.35 12.47
C THR A 116 26.42 -25.30 11.67
N PRO A 117 26.01 -24.94 10.43
CA PRO A 117 25.17 -25.78 9.59
C PRO A 117 25.93 -27.02 9.12
N VAL A 118 25.34 -28.20 9.30
CA VAL A 118 25.96 -29.48 8.95
C VAL A 118 25.86 -29.72 7.45
N THR A 119 27.01 -29.98 6.82
CA THR A 119 27.19 -30.23 5.37
C THR A 119 26.76 -31.67 5.01
N PRO A 120 26.25 -31.96 3.79
CA PRO A 120 25.76 -33.30 3.39
C PRO A 120 26.73 -34.48 3.58
N ALA A 121 28.03 -34.21 3.75
CA ALA A 121 29.06 -35.21 4.01
C ALA A 121 28.96 -35.85 5.42
N GLU A 122 28.28 -35.20 6.37
CA GLU A 122 28.13 -35.72 7.73
C GLU A 122 26.92 -36.66 7.87
N ALA A 123 25.88 -36.45 7.03
CA ALA A 123 24.73 -37.33 6.95
C ALA A 123 25.11 -38.75 6.50
N ALA A 124 26.05 -38.88 5.55
CA ALA A 124 26.51 -40.17 5.04
C ALA A 124 27.27 -41.02 6.07
N LYS A 125 27.90 -40.38 7.08
CA LYS A 125 28.62 -41.08 8.17
C LYS A 125 27.66 -41.65 9.22
N ILE A 126 26.50 -41.01 9.39
CA ILE A 126 25.47 -41.45 10.33
C ILE A 126 24.78 -42.72 9.79
N ASP A 127 24.55 -42.81 8.47
CA ASP A 127 23.97 -44.01 7.85
C ASP A 127 24.90 -45.22 7.88
N THR A 128 26.23 -45.02 7.73
CA THR A 128 27.20 -46.13 7.79
C THR A 128 27.34 -46.70 9.21
N ALA A 129 27.32 -45.85 10.23
CA ALA A 129 27.29 -46.29 11.63
C ALA A 129 25.97 -47.03 11.97
N ARG A 130 24.85 -46.60 11.36
CA ARG A 130 23.54 -47.21 11.59
C ARG A 130 23.41 -48.59 10.94
N ALA A 131 23.98 -48.78 9.76
CA ALA A 131 24.05 -50.09 9.10
C ALA A 131 24.89 -51.11 9.90
N GLN A 132 25.99 -50.66 10.52
CA GLN A 132 26.80 -51.51 11.41
C GLN A 132 26.08 -51.86 12.72
N ALA A 133 25.28 -50.93 13.28
CA ALA A 133 24.48 -51.20 14.48
C ALA A 133 23.29 -52.15 14.22
N ALA A 134 22.69 -52.10 13.02
CA ALA A 134 21.59 -52.99 12.64
C ALA A 134 22.01 -54.46 12.49
N LEU A 135 23.27 -54.71 12.10
CA LEU A 135 23.84 -56.07 12.03
C LEU A 135 24.12 -56.69 13.40
N ALA A 136 24.21 -55.87 14.46
CA ALA A 136 24.50 -56.29 15.83
C ALA A 136 23.24 -56.60 16.68
N GLY A 137 22.03 -56.56 16.11
CA GLY A 137 20.80 -57.00 16.77
C GLY A 137 20.33 -56.15 17.95
N ILE A 138 20.80 -54.91 18.09
CA ILE A 138 20.33 -53.96 19.10
C ILE A 138 19.22 -53.11 18.47
N THR A 139 18.05 -53.10 19.08
CA THR A 139 16.90 -52.32 18.61
C THR A 139 17.29 -50.85 18.46
N PRO A 140 17.05 -50.24 17.28
CA PRO A 140 17.50 -48.90 17.00
C PRO A 140 16.87 -47.90 17.99
N PRO A 141 17.67 -46.96 18.55
CA PRO A 141 17.12 -45.91 19.38
C PRO A 141 16.04 -45.14 18.60
N PRO A 142 14.94 -44.75 19.26
CA PRO A 142 13.80 -44.11 18.63
C PRO A 142 14.27 -42.90 17.83
N ALA A 143 13.72 -42.74 16.63
CA ALA A 143 14.02 -41.60 15.78
C ALA A 143 13.82 -40.30 16.58
N PRO A 144 14.74 -39.32 16.48
CA PRO A 144 14.49 -38.01 17.05
C PRO A 144 13.13 -37.52 16.52
N PRO A 145 12.27 -36.92 17.36
CA PRO A 145 10.97 -36.46 16.92
C PRO A 145 11.20 -35.50 15.76
N VAL A 146 10.78 -35.92 14.56
CA VAL A 146 10.72 -35.05 13.40
C VAL A 146 9.64 -34.03 13.75
N GLN A 147 10.04 -32.93 14.38
CA GLN A 147 9.19 -31.77 14.52
C GLN A 147 8.79 -31.42 13.09
N LYS A 148 7.52 -31.65 12.74
CA LYS A 148 6.91 -31.09 11.53
C LYS A 148 7.37 -29.64 11.46
N ALA A 149 8.13 -29.29 10.43
CA ALA A 149 8.60 -27.94 10.23
C ALA A 149 7.39 -27.01 10.39
N ALA A 150 7.38 -26.23 11.47
CA ALA A 150 6.28 -25.31 11.74
C ALA A 150 6.16 -24.39 10.50
N PRO A 151 4.94 -24.13 9.99
CA PRO A 151 4.78 -23.31 8.81
C PRO A 151 5.38 -21.94 9.07
N VAL A 152 6.48 -21.61 8.38
CA VAL A 152 7.12 -20.31 8.48
C VAL A 152 6.17 -19.29 7.85
N THR A 153 5.38 -18.68 8.70
CA THR A 153 4.44 -17.64 8.31
C THR A 153 5.24 -16.38 8.05
N LYS A 154 5.27 -15.91 6.80
CA LYS A 154 5.93 -14.66 6.42
C LYS A 154 4.88 -13.56 6.32
N PHE A 155 5.14 -12.44 6.98
CA PHE A 155 4.27 -11.28 6.94
C PHE A 155 4.77 -10.28 5.90
N PHE A 156 3.85 -9.69 5.17
CA PHE A 156 4.12 -8.68 4.15
C PHE A 156 3.19 -7.50 4.40
N LEU A 157 3.66 -6.30 4.07
CA LEU A 157 2.85 -5.10 4.12
C LEU A 157 2.70 -4.55 2.70
N GLN A 158 1.50 -4.61 2.15
CA GLN A 158 1.24 -4.08 0.82
C GLN A 158 1.08 -2.56 0.90
N ALA A 159 2.01 -1.81 0.31
CA ALA A 159 2.01 -0.35 0.30
C ALA A 159 1.13 0.28 -0.79
N GLY A 160 0.62 -0.54 -1.71
CA GLY A 160 -0.31 -0.12 -2.74
C GLY A 160 -0.43 -1.10 -3.90
N SER A 161 -1.39 -0.85 -4.77
CA SER A 161 -1.51 -1.49 -6.08
C SER A 161 -1.62 -0.41 -7.14
N PHE A 162 -0.76 -0.46 -8.14
CA PHE A 162 -0.71 0.53 -9.22
C PHE A 162 -1.05 -0.13 -10.54
N ARG A 163 -1.71 0.59 -11.45
CA ARG A 163 -1.94 0.12 -12.83
C ARG A 163 -0.72 0.28 -13.73
N LYS A 164 0.21 1.16 -13.35
CA LYS A 164 1.44 1.44 -14.09
C LYS A 164 2.64 0.93 -13.31
N GLU A 165 3.50 0.17 -13.99
CA GLU A 165 4.75 -0.33 -13.42
C GLU A 165 5.66 0.80 -12.95
N ALA A 166 5.81 1.84 -13.78
CA ALA A 166 6.65 2.99 -13.45
C ALA A 166 6.22 3.73 -12.17
N ASP A 167 4.93 3.75 -11.85
CA ASP A 167 4.44 4.37 -10.61
C ASP A 167 4.69 3.46 -9.40
N ALA A 168 4.56 2.14 -9.57
CA ALA A 168 4.95 1.17 -8.55
C ALA A 168 6.46 1.24 -8.24
N ASP A 169 7.31 1.39 -9.27
CA ASP A 169 8.77 1.49 -9.10
C ASP A 169 9.20 2.78 -8.41
N LYS A 170 8.56 3.92 -8.69
CA LYS A 170 8.82 5.16 -7.96
C LYS A 170 8.52 5.00 -6.47
N VAL A 171 7.39 4.38 -6.13
CA VAL A 171 6.98 4.14 -4.75
C VAL A 171 7.94 3.15 -4.08
N ARG A 172 8.30 2.07 -4.77
CA ARG A 172 9.34 1.14 -4.31
C ARG A 172 10.66 1.86 -4.01
N ALA A 173 11.13 2.73 -4.90
CA ALA A 173 12.36 3.48 -4.70
C ALA A 173 12.27 4.39 -3.46
N GLN A 174 11.15 5.10 -3.28
CA GLN A 174 10.93 5.93 -2.09
C GLN A 174 10.96 5.10 -0.80
N ILE A 175 10.32 3.92 -0.79
CA ILE A 175 10.30 3.06 0.38
C ILE A 175 11.69 2.46 0.67
N ILE A 176 12.44 2.11 -0.38
CA ILE A 176 13.84 1.65 -0.23
C ILE A 176 14.72 2.75 0.38
N LEU A 177 14.52 4.01 -0.01
CA LEU A 177 15.23 5.15 0.59
C LEU A 177 14.91 5.34 2.08
N LEU A 178 13.75 4.87 2.54
CA LEU A 178 13.38 4.82 3.97
C LEU A 178 14.02 3.64 4.72
N GLY A 179 14.87 2.86 4.04
CA GLY A 179 15.54 1.69 4.61
C GLY A 179 14.66 0.45 4.72
N GLN A 180 13.53 0.41 3.99
CA GLN A 180 12.61 -0.74 4.00
C GLN A 180 12.77 -1.56 2.73
N SER A 181 12.80 -2.88 2.85
CA SER A 181 12.88 -3.80 1.71
C SER A 181 11.52 -3.91 1.01
N VAL A 182 11.49 -3.74 -0.31
CA VAL A 182 10.25 -3.80 -1.11
C VAL A 182 10.42 -4.62 -2.37
N ALA A 183 9.40 -5.41 -2.68
CA ALA A 183 9.23 -6.13 -3.93
C ALA A 183 8.00 -5.60 -4.69
N VAL A 184 8.08 -5.57 -6.01
CA VAL A 184 6.93 -5.32 -6.89
C VAL A 184 6.50 -6.66 -7.47
N GLU A 185 5.24 -7.04 -7.23
CA GLU A 185 4.63 -8.23 -7.84
C GLU A 185 3.56 -7.80 -8.84
N SER A 186 3.65 -8.29 -10.07
CA SER A 186 2.58 -8.17 -11.05
C SER A 186 1.52 -9.25 -10.80
N GLY A 187 0.26 -8.86 -10.71
CA GLY A 187 -0.86 -9.79 -10.59
C GLY A 187 -2.04 -9.34 -11.43
N THR A 188 -2.64 -10.26 -12.17
CA THR A 188 -3.87 -10.01 -12.92
C THR A 188 -5.06 -10.21 -11.99
N VAL A 189 -5.89 -9.18 -11.80
CA VAL A 189 -7.13 -9.25 -11.03
C VAL A 189 -8.26 -8.82 -11.93
N LYS A 190 -9.27 -9.69 -12.10
CA LYS A 190 -10.43 -9.40 -12.98
C LYS A 190 -9.98 -8.93 -14.36
N GLU A 191 -9.05 -9.67 -14.98
CA GLU A 191 -8.51 -9.41 -16.33
C GLU A 191 -7.66 -8.13 -16.47
N GLU A 192 -7.37 -7.43 -15.38
CA GLU A 192 -6.53 -6.23 -15.42
C GLU A 192 -5.21 -6.43 -14.67
N THR A 193 -4.12 -5.91 -15.24
CA THR A 193 -2.77 -6.05 -14.68
C THR A 193 -2.52 -5.00 -13.61
N TRP A 194 -2.24 -5.46 -12.39
CA TRP A 194 -1.90 -4.62 -11.25
C TRP A 194 -0.48 -4.91 -10.77
N TYR A 195 0.24 -3.86 -10.42
CA TYR A 195 1.57 -3.89 -9.84
C TYR A 195 1.43 -3.61 -8.34
N ARG A 196 1.55 -4.66 -7.54
CA ARG A 196 1.45 -4.57 -6.08
C ARG A 196 2.83 -4.33 -5.50
N VAL A 197 2.92 -3.31 -4.65
CA VAL A 197 4.16 -2.98 -3.94
C VAL A 197 4.08 -3.61 -2.56
N LEU A 198 4.91 -4.61 -2.30
CA LEU A 198 4.93 -5.38 -1.05
C LEU A 198 6.22 -5.08 -0.30
N VAL A 199 6.08 -4.65 0.95
CA VAL A 199 7.16 -4.37 1.88
C VAL A 199 7.40 -5.57 2.79
N GLY A 200 8.66 -5.87 3.04
CA GLY A 200 9.08 -6.98 3.90
C GLY A 200 9.09 -8.31 3.16
N PRO A 201 9.82 -9.27 3.70
CA PRO A 201 9.21 -10.23 4.62
C PRO A 201 9.51 -9.86 6.08
N PHE A 202 8.47 -9.74 6.89
CA PHE A 202 8.56 -9.57 8.33
C PHE A 202 8.34 -10.91 9.02
N SER A 203 9.11 -11.17 10.09
CA SER A 203 9.07 -12.47 10.80
C SER A 203 7.97 -12.51 11.85
N ASN A 204 7.63 -11.34 12.40
CA ASN A 204 6.70 -11.16 13.50
C ASN A 204 5.81 -9.93 13.24
N ARG A 205 4.73 -9.80 14.01
CA ARG A 205 3.73 -8.73 13.80
C ARG A 205 4.23 -7.39 14.33
N GLU A 206 5.15 -7.41 15.27
CA GLU A 206 5.76 -6.25 15.92
C GLU A 206 6.65 -5.49 14.93
N GLU A 207 7.54 -6.18 14.19
CA GLU A 207 8.35 -5.58 13.11
C GLU A 207 7.47 -4.94 12.04
N LEU A 208 6.39 -5.64 11.68
CA LEU A 208 5.43 -5.12 10.72
C LEU A 208 4.74 -3.86 11.22
N THR A 209 4.32 -3.83 12.49
CA THR A 209 3.66 -2.65 13.09
C THR A 209 4.61 -1.46 13.14
N LYS A 210 5.90 -1.70 13.45
CA LYS A 210 6.94 -0.68 13.42
C LYS A 210 7.16 -0.14 12.01
N ALA A 211 7.33 -1.02 11.03
CA ALA A 211 7.49 -0.65 9.63
C ALA A 211 6.26 0.10 9.10
N GLN A 212 5.05 -0.37 9.44
CA GLN A 212 3.79 0.29 9.10
C GLN A 212 3.74 1.71 9.65
N LYS A 213 4.13 1.93 10.91
CA LYS A 213 4.15 3.26 11.52
C LYS A 213 5.20 4.18 10.86
N GLN A 214 6.37 3.65 10.51
CA GLN A 214 7.39 4.42 9.79
C GLN A 214 6.90 4.85 8.40
N LEU A 215 6.31 3.93 7.64
CA LEU A 215 5.77 4.19 6.31
C LEU A 215 4.58 5.16 6.36
N ALA A 216 3.70 5.02 7.35
CA ALA A 216 2.60 5.95 7.58
C ALA A 216 3.12 7.37 7.88
N GLY A 217 4.19 7.49 8.67
CA GLY A 217 4.86 8.77 8.94
C GLY A 217 5.45 9.44 7.69
N SER A 218 5.78 8.65 6.67
CA SER A 218 6.28 9.14 5.38
C SER A 218 5.20 9.38 4.32
N GLY A 219 3.92 9.24 4.69
CA GLY A 219 2.77 9.50 3.80
C GLY A 219 2.20 8.26 3.10
N PHE A 220 2.69 7.06 3.38
CA PHE A 220 2.11 5.82 2.85
C PHE A 220 0.97 5.35 3.76
N SER A 221 -0.26 5.74 3.45
CA SER A 221 -1.45 5.42 4.26
C SER A 221 -2.20 4.16 3.79
N ASN A 222 -1.98 3.70 2.54
CA ASN A 222 -2.62 2.52 1.98
C ASN A 222 -1.82 1.25 2.27
N LEU A 223 -1.69 0.90 3.55
CA LEU A 223 -0.89 -0.24 4.02
C LEU A 223 -1.81 -1.40 4.40
N LEU A 224 -1.82 -2.48 3.60
CA LEU A 224 -2.56 -3.72 3.91
C LEU A 224 -1.64 -4.80 4.46
N LEU A 225 -2.06 -5.45 5.54
CA LEU A 225 -1.38 -6.62 6.10
C LEU A 225 -1.69 -7.86 5.26
N GLN A 226 -0.65 -8.53 4.76
CA GLN A 226 -0.78 -9.78 4.04
C GLN A 226 0.09 -10.86 4.69
N GLN A 227 -0.53 -11.95 5.12
CA GLN A 227 0.17 -13.11 5.67
C GLN A 227 0.28 -14.18 4.58
N ARG A 228 1.51 -14.57 4.22
CA ARG A 228 1.75 -15.66 3.27
C ARG A 228 2.41 -16.82 4.00
N GLN A 229 1.68 -17.93 4.13
CA GLN A 229 2.28 -19.17 4.64
C GLN A 229 3.10 -19.81 3.52
N SER A 230 4.40 -20.01 3.74
CA SER A 230 5.18 -20.89 2.86
C SER A 230 4.82 -22.33 3.19
N ARG A 231 4.24 -23.03 2.22
CA ARG A 231 3.90 -24.46 2.29
C ARG A 231 5.16 -25.32 2.19
#